data_AF-A0A833J2N2-F1
#
_entry.id   AF-A0A833J2N2-F1
#
_cell.length_a   1.000
_cell.length_b   1.000
_cell.length_c   1.000
_cell.angle_alpha   90.00
_cell.angle_beta   90.00
_cell.angle_gamma   90.00
#
_symmetry.space_group_name_H-M   'P 1'
#
loop_
_entity.id
_entity.type
_entity.pdbx_description
1 polymer ?
#
loop_
_entity_poly.entity_id
_entity_poly.type
_entity_poly.pdbx_seq_one_letter_code
_entity_poly.pdbx_strand_id
1 'polypeptide(L)'
;MSKPGTLPLPAASGVRPDGTTWISLGDPAKPPHMQFDGPPCAKVAAEIARLINAAPIVTGALKAVRADCRDPDTDTGLAPATGELVEAALAAMGERS
;
A
#
# COMPACT_ATOMS: atom_id res chain seq x y z
N MET A 1 -11.39 21.74 -3.08
CA MET A 1 -11.78 20.63 -2.19
C MET A 1 -10.88 19.45 -2.51
N SER A 2 -10.01 19.05 -1.60
CA SER A 2 -9.12 17.89 -1.74
C SER A 2 -9.99 16.62 -1.74
N LYS A 3 -9.74 15.66 -2.65
CA LYS A 3 -10.41 14.35 -2.59
C LYS A 3 -10.18 13.73 -1.21
N PRO A 4 -11.20 13.14 -0.56
CA PRO A 4 -10.99 12.37 0.66
C PRO A 4 -9.98 11.24 0.40
N GLY A 5 -8.96 11.13 1.24
CA GLY A 5 -8.22 9.87 1.44
C GLY A 5 -7.13 9.51 0.43
N THR A 6 -6.21 10.42 0.09
CA THR A 6 -4.92 9.98 -0.51
C THR A 6 -3.79 10.45 0.39
N LEU A 7 -3.18 9.50 1.12
CA LEU A 7 -1.92 9.76 1.82
C LEU A 7 -0.88 10.24 0.79
N PRO A 8 0.00 11.19 1.14
CA PRO A 8 1.08 11.57 0.23
C PRO A 8 2.01 10.37 0.02
N LEU A 9 2.25 10.03 -1.23
CA LEU A 9 3.11 8.91 -1.63
C LEU A 9 4.32 9.45 -2.38
N PRO A 10 5.46 8.72 -2.39
CA PRO A 10 5.68 7.41 -1.79
C PRO A 10 5.87 7.45 -0.27
N ALA A 11 5.60 6.33 0.40
CA ALA A 11 6.03 6.08 1.76
C ALA A 11 7.47 5.55 1.78
N ALA A 12 8.27 6.05 2.71
CA ALA A 12 9.64 5.58 2.98
C ALA A 12 9.82 5.44 4.50
N SER A 13 10.79 4.63 4.92
CA SER A 13 11.12 4.44 6.34
C SER A 13 12.62 4.43 6.56
N GLY A 14 13.04 4.73 7.79
CA GLY A 14 14.43 4.60 8.17
C GLY A 14 14.67 4.66 9.67
N VAL A 15 15.94 4.74 10.04
CA VAL A 15 16.42 4.87 11.42
C VAL A 15 17.33 6.08 11.50
N ARG A 16 17.15 6.90 12.52
CA ARG A 16 18.02 8.05 12.83
C ARG A 16 19.29 7.59 13.55
N PRO A 17 20.32 8.45 13.64
CA PRO A 17 21.53 8.14 14.41
C PRO A 17 21.27 7.84 15.89
N ASP A 18 20.21 8.39 16.48
CA ASP A 18 19.81 8.15 17.87
C ASP A 18 19.00 6.85 18.08
N GLY A 19 18.79 6.06 17.01
CA GLY A 19 18.02 4.82 17.03
C GLY A 19 16.52 4.99 16.82
N THR A 20 15.99 6.22 16.76
CA THR A 20 14.57 6.48 16.51
C THR A 20 14.21 6.08 15.08
N THR A 21 13.14 5.31 14.92
CA THR A 21 12.64 4.94 13.60
C THR A 21 11.59 5.94 13.11
N TRP A 22 11.48 6.07 11.79
CA TRP A 22 10.56 7.02 11.16
C TRP A 22 9.91 6.44 9.91
N ILE A 23 8.75 7.00 9.56
CA ILE A 23 8.05 6.80 8.29
C ILE A 23 7.74 8.18 7.70
N SER A 24 8.15 8.41 6.46
CA SER A 24 7.88 9.61 5.67
C SER A 24 6.89 9.30 4.56
N LEU A 25 5.90 10.15 4.36
CA LEU A 25 4.88 10.05 3.34
C LEU A 25 4.99 11.26 2.40
N GLY A 26 5.30 11.02 1.13
CA GLY A 26 5.56 12.05 0.13
C GLY A 26 6.99 12.58 0.14
N ASP A 27 7.25 13.56 -0.73
CA ASP A 27 8.53 14.26 -0.84
C ASP A 27 8.65 15.29 0.30
N PRO A 28 9.64 15.19 1.20
CA PRO A 28 9.84 16.17 2.28
C PRO A 28 10.04 17.61 1.79
N ALA A 29 10.45 17.80 0.53
CA ALA A 29 10.62 19.12 -0.07
C ALA A 29 9.34 19.69 -0.68
N LYS A 30 8.24 18.93 -0.75
CA LYS A 30 7.00 19.35 -1.43
C LYS A 30 5.75 18.99 -0.61
N PRO A 31 4.88 19.95 -0.27
CA PRO A 31 3.58 19.63 0.32
C PRO A 31 2.63 18.97 -0.70
N PRO A 32 1.74 18.06 -0.26
CA PRO A 32 1.60 17.58 1.11
C PRO A 32 2.67 16.54 1.48
N HIS A 33 3.27 16.71 2.66
CA HIS A 33 4.21 15.77 3.28
C HIS A 33 3.75 15.47 4.70
N MET A 34 3.97 14.23 5.17
CA MET A 34 3.66 13.81 6.53
C MET A 34 4.76 12.87 7.03
N GLN A 35 5.09 12.96 8.31
CA GLN A 35 6.07 12.08 8.94
C GLN A 35 5.59 11.64 10.32
N PHE A 36 5.90 10.40 10.66
CA PHE A 36 5.69 9.85 11.99
C PHE A 36 7.01 9.25 12.49
N ASP A 37 7.40 9.61 13.70
CA ASP A 37 8.49 8.95 14.42
C ASP A 37 7.90 7.93 15.40
N GLY A 38 8.63 6.85 15.71
CA GLY A 38 8.28 5.92 16.79
C GLY A 38 7.67 4.55 16.43
N PRO A 39 7.76 4.00 15.20
CA PRO A 39 7.59 2.56 15.05
C PRO A 39 8.58 1.76 15.94
N PRO A 40 8.21 0.56 16.43
CA PRO A 40 9.00 -0.18 17.43
C PRO A 40 10.41 -0.54 16.96
N CYS A 41 10.57 -0.81 15.66
CA CYS A 41 11.86 -1.15 15.06
C CYS A 41 11.86 -0.92 13.54
N ALA A 42 13.06 -0.93 12.94
CA ALA A 42 13.26 -0.68 11.52
C ALA A 42 12.45 -1.63 10.61
N LYS A 43 12.34 -2.90 11.03
CA LYS A 43 11.55 -3.91 10.30
C LYS A 43 10.08 -3.53 10.23
N VAL A 44 9.49 -3.14 11.36
CA VAL A 44 8.08 -2.72 11.42
C VAL A 44 7.87 -1.43 10.63
N ALA A 45 8.80 -0.46 10.71
CA ALA A 45 8.72 0.77 9.92
C ALA A 45 8.71 0.48 8.41
N ALA A 46 9.59 -0.42 7.94
CA ALA A 46 9.67 -0.83 6.54
C ALA A 46 8.42 -1.59 6.07
N GLU A 47 7.85 -2.44 6.93
CA GLU A 47 6.61 -3.15 6.67
C GLU A 47 5.43 -2.19 6.50
N ILE A 48 5.27 -1.23 7.42
CA ILE A 48 4.23 -0.20 7.33
C ILE A 48 4.39 0.63 6.04
N ALA A 49 5.62 1.09 5.74
CA ALA A 49 5.87 1.87 4.52
C ALA A 49 5.49 1.10 3.24
N ARG A 50 5.85 -0.20 3.17
CA ARG A 50 5.46 -1.08 2.07
C ARG A 50 3.94 -1.22 1.95
N LEU A 51 3.24 -1.49 3.05
CA LEU A 51 1.77 -1.63 3.04
C LEU A 51 1.08 -0.33 2.60
N ILE A 52 1.57 0.83 3.04
CA ILE A 52 1.05 2.13 2.60
C ILE A 52 1.24 2.32 1.09
N ASN A 53 2.41 1.97 0.55
CA ASN A 53 2.67 2.02 -0.88
C ASN A 53 1.84 1.01 -1.69
N ALA A 54 1.52 -0.15 -1.12
CA ALA A 54 0.71 -1.18 -1.77
C ALA A 54 -0.78 -0.82 -1.81
N ALA A 55 -1.28 0.01 -0.89
CA ALA A 55 -2.70 0.29 -0.71
C ALA A 55 -3.44 0.71 -2.00
N PRO A 56 -2.90 1.57 -2.89
CA PRO A 56 -3.56 1.91 -4.15
C PRO A 56 -3.72 0.72 -5.09
N ILE A 57 -2.69 -0.12 -5.19
CA ILE A 57 -2.67 -1.32 -6.06
C ILE A 57 -3.67 -2.35 -5.54
N VAL A 58 -3.63 -2.63 -4.23
CA VAL A 58 -4.56 -3.55 -3.57
C VAL A 58 -6.01 -3.07 -3.72
N THR A 59 -6.26 -1.79 -3.49
CA THR A 59 -7.61 -1.21 -3.67
C THR A 59 -8.08 -1.34 -5.12
N GLY A 60 -7.18 -1.16 -6.09
CA GLY A 60 -7.47 -1.36 -7.51
C GLY A 60 -7.85 -2.80 -7.82
N ALA A 61 -7.06 -3.76 -7.34
CA ALA A 61 -7.32 -5.19 -7.53
C ALA A 61 -8.65 -5.63 -6.90
N LEU A 62 -8.95 -5.20 -5.66
CA LEU A 62 -10.23 -5.53 -4.99
C LEU A 62 -11.45 -4.96 -5.73
N LYS A 63 -11.32 -3.77 -6.32
CA LYS A 63 -12.39 -3.19 -7.16
C LYS A 63 -12.56 -3.97 -8.46
N ALA A 64 -11.47 -4.44 -9.06
CA ALA A 64 -11.53 -5.29 -10.26
C ALA A 64 -12.20 -6.63 -9.94
N VAL A 65 -11.82 -7.30 -8.83
CA VAL A 65 -12.47 -8.52 -8.34
C VAL A 65 -13.96 -8.31 -8.14
N ARG A 66 -14.37 -7.22 -7.49
CA ARG A 66 -15.79 -6.91 -7.29
C ARG A 66 -16.55 -6.67 -8.60
N ALA A 67 -15.89 -6.09 -9.61
CA ALA A 67 -16.53 -5.84 -10.90
C ALA A 67 -16.67 -7.12 -11.74
N ASP A 68 -15.72 -8.06 -11.58
CA ASP A 68 -15.66 -9.31 -12.32
C ASP A 68 -16.53 -10.41 -11.69
N CYS A 69 -16.66 -10.39 -10.37
CA CYS A 69 -17.54 -11.27 -9.59
C CYS A 69 -18.99 -10.76 -9.64
N ARG A 70 -19.83 -11.38 -10.48
CA ARG A 70 -21.26 -11.07 -10.61
C ARG A 70 -22.08 -11.68 -9.47
N ASP A 71 -21.67 -12.85 -8.99
CA ASP A 71 -22.23 -13.53 -7.82
C ASP A 71 -21.12 -14.19 -6.99
N PRO A 72 -20.83 -13.71 -5.76
CA PRO A 72 -19.77 -14.26 -4.93
C PRO A 72 -20.02 -15.70 -4.45
N ASP A 73 -21.26 -16.17 -4.47
CA ASP A 73 -21.60 -17.52 -4.00
C ASP A 73 -21.48 -18.55 -5.13
N THR A 74 -21.56 -18.13 -6.39
CA THR A 74 -21.62 -19.04 -7.54
C THR A 74 -20.54 -18.82 -8.61
N ASP A 75 -19.93 -17.64 -8.68
CA ASP A 75 -18.79 -17.41 -9.56
C ASP A 75 -17.54 -18.09 -9.00
N THR A 76 -16.96 -18.98 -9.79
CA THR A 76 -15.81 -19.81 -9.39
C THR A 76 -14.51 -19.40 -10.07
N GLY A 77 -14.52 -18.36 -10.91
CA GLY A 77 -13.37 -17.93 -11.67
C GLY A 77 -13.33 -16.43 -11.89
N LEU A 78 -12.12 -15.86 -11.88
CA LEU A 78 -11.83 -14.50 -12.30
C LEU A 78 -11.35 -14.51 -13.75
N ALA A 79 -11.65 -13.45 -14.49
CA ALA A 79 -11.03 -13.18 -15.77
C ALA A 79 -9.49 -13.08 -15.59
N PRO A 80 -8.69 -13.53 -16.57
CA PRO A 80 -7.22 -13.49 -16.47
C PRO A 80 -6.65 -12.13 -16.08
N ALA A 81 -7.19 -11.04 -16.67
CA ALA A 81 -6.76 -9.69 -16.36
C ALA A 81 -7.00 -9.29 -14.89
N THR A 82 -8.11 -9.74 -14.30
CA THR A 82 -8.38 -9.52 -12.87
C THR A 82 -7.41 -10.32 -12.01
N GLY A 83 -7.10 -11.57 -12.41
CA GLY A 83 -6.09 -12.40 -11.75
C GLY A 83 -4.72 -11.73 -11.71
N GLU A 84 -4.25 -11.16 -12.83
CA GLU A 84 -2.98 -10.43 -12.89
C GLU A 84 -2.91 -9.24 -11.92
N LEU A 85 -4.02 -8.52 -11.75
CA LEU A 85 -4.10 -7.41 -10.79
C LEU A 85 -4.01 -7.90 -9.34
N VAL A 86 -4.61 -9.04 -9.02
CA VAL A 86 -4.49 -9.67 -7.70
C VAL A 86 -3.05 -10.10 -7.44
N GLU A 87 -2.38 -10.68 -8.43
CA GLU A 87 -0.97 -11.08 -8.28
C GLU A 87 -0.05 -9.86 -8.08
N ALA A 88 -0.27 -8.79 -8.83
CA ALA A 88 0.45 -7.53 -8.63
C ALA A 88 0.21 -6.93 -7.22
N ALA A 89 -1.00 -7.05 -6.70
CA ALA A 89 -1.34 -6.62 -5.34
C ALA A 89 -0.63 -7.46 -4.26
N LEU A 90 -0.60 -8.78 -4.41
CA LEU A 90 0.12 -9.69 -3.50
C LEU A 90 1.63 -9.41 -3.51
N ALA A 91 2.21 -9.22 -4.69
CA ALA A 91 3.62 -8.83 -4.84
C ALA A 91 3.91 -7.47 -4.18
N ALA A 92 3.03 -6.48 -4.34
CA ALA A 92 3.19 -5.16 -3.72
C ALA A 92 3.12 -5.22 -2.18
N MET A 93 2.30 -6.10 -1.60
CA MET A 93 2.28 -6.38 -0.17
C MET A 93 3.51 -7.18 0.30
N GLY A 94 4.21 -7.84 -0.62
CA GLY A 94 5.32 -8.75 -0.33
C GLY A 94 4.87 -10.15 0.13
N GLU A 95 3.63 -10.52 -0.19
CA GLU A 95 3.05 -11.85 0.06
C GLU A 95 3.37 -12.83 -1.08
N ARG A 96 3.94 -12.33 -2.17
CA ARG A 96 4.37 -13.13 -3.32
C ARG A 96 5.71 -12.62 -3.87
N SER A 97 6.56 -13.57 -4.25
CA SER A 97 7.91 -13.36 -4.78
C SER A 97 7.92 -13.33 -6.31
#